data_AF-A0A5T8J9J6-F1
#
_entry.id   AF-A0A5T8J9J6-F1
#
_cell.length_a   1.000
_cell.length_b   1.000
_cell.length_c   1.000
_cell.angle_alpha   90.00
_cell.angle_beta   90.00
_cell.angle_gamma   90.00
#
_symmetry.space_group_name_H-M   'P 1'
#
loop_
_entity.id
_entity.type
_entity.pdbx_description
1 polymer ?
#
loop_
_entity_poly.entity_id
_entity_poly.type
_entity_poly.pdbx_seq_one_letter_code
_entity_poly.pdbx_strand_id
1 'polypeptide(L)'
;DQARVDLINSCSPYAANVHLLAQLGDMYGVQKGQGTNTSVYVVFSGPPGFAIPKGFMVGDGTYTYTVQRDTMIPESGQTEPVYCLATTGGSWAVPAGTVNQIKTSVP
;
A
#
# COMPACT_ATOMS: atom_id res chain seq x y z
N ASP A 1 9.77 -36.25 -33.05
CA ASP A 1 9.33 -34.85 -32.99
C ASP A 1 8.58 -34.62 -31.67
N GLN A 2 9.31 -34.45 -30.56
CA GLN A 2 8.70 -34.26 -29.24
C GLN A 2 9.67 -33.65 -28.22
N ALA A 3 10.59 -32.79 -28.68
CA ALA A 3 11.55 -32.07 -27.82
C ALA A 3 11.59 -30.56 -28.13
N ARG A 4 10.59 -30.05 -28.85
CA ARG A 4 10.49 -28.62 -29.22
C ARG A 4 9.34 -27.89 -28.53
N VAL A 5 8.53 -28.59 -27.75
CA VAL A 5 7.32 -28.03 -27.11
C VAL A 5 7.51 -27.78 -25.60
N ASP A 6 8.50 -28.40 -24.95
CA ASP A 6 8.75 -28.22 -23.52
C ASP A 6 9.62 -26.99 -23.16
N LEU A 7 10.21 -26.30 -24.15
CA LEU A 7 10.97 -25.07 -23.92
C LEU A 7 10.10 -23.80 -23.89
N ILE A 8 8.79 -23.92 -24.11
CA ILE A 8 7.86 -22.78 -24.15
C ILE A 8 7.09 -22.56 -22.84
N ASN A 9 7.17 -23.50 -21.89
CA ASN A 9 6.50 -23.39 -20.59
C ASN A 9 7.43 -22.97 -19.43
N SER A 10 8.71 -22.63 -19.67
CA SER A 10 9.61 -22.18 -18.60
C SER A 10 9.91 -20.69 -18.60
N CYS A 11 9.28 -19.88 -19.46
CA CYS A 11 9.34 -18.44 -19.33
C CYS A 11 8.21 -17.97 -18.41
N SER A 12 8.36 -18.21 -17.12
CA SER A 12 7.72 -17.33 -16.13
C SER A 12 8.45 -15.98 -16.25
N PRO A 13 7.78 -14.88 -16.64
CA PRO A 13 8.40 -13.57 -16.76
C PRO A 13 8.69 -12.92 -15.40
N TYR A 14 8.92 -13.71 -14.35
CA TYR A 14 9.14 -13.24 -12.98
C TYR A 14 10.62 -13.22 -12.56
N ALA A 15 11.55 -13.48 -13.50
CA ALA A 15 12.99 -13.44 -13.24
C ALA A 15 13.79 -12.71 -14.32
N ALA A 16 13.16 -11.83 -15.11
CA ALA A 16 13.88 -10.89 -15.98
C ALA A 16 14.44 -9.71 -15.15
N ASN A 17 15.44 -10.06 -14.34
CA ASN A 17 16.61 -9.27 -13.99
C ASN A 17 16.40 -7.77 -13.64
N VAL A 18 15.81 -7.51 -12.47
CA VAL A 18 15.81 -6.20 -11.79
C VAL A 18 17.20 -5.56 -11.67
N HIS A 19 18.28 -6.35 -11.75
CA HIS A 19 19.67 -5.83 -11.76
C HIS A 19 20.05 -5.17 -13.09
N LEU A 20 19.62 -5.69 -14.23
CA LEU A 20 19.90 -5.10 -15.55
C LEU A 20 19.06 -3.83 -15.80
N LEU A 21 17.83 -3.79 -15.28
CA LEU A 21 16.98 -2.60 -15.30
C LEU A 21 17.47 -1.49 -14.36
N ALA A 22 18.25 -1.82 -13.32
CA ALA A 22 18.85 -0.82 -12.43
C ALA A 22 20.07 -0.13 -13.06
N GLN A 23 20.89 -0.85 -13.83
CA GLN A 23 22.10 -0.29 -14.44
C GLN A 23 21.82 0.62 -15.64
N LEU A 24 20.74 0.41 -16.39
CA LEU A 24 20.35 1.30 -17.49
C LEU A 24 19.58 2.56 -17.05
N GLY A 25 18.99 2.57 -15.84
CA GLY A 25 18.27 3.72 -15.30
C GLY A 25 19.18 4.83 -14.74
N ASP A 26 20.37 4.47 -14.25
CA ASP A 26 21.34 5.41 -13.68
C ASP A 26 21.97 6.32 -14.75
N MET A 27 22.14 5.82 -15.98
CA MET A 27 22.65 6.62 -17.11
C MET A 27 21.63 7.61 -17.72
N TYR A 28 20.33 7.37 -17.55
CA TYR A 28 19.26 8.16 -18.20
C TYR A 28 18.53 9.13 -17.26
N GLY A 29 18.96 9.28 -16.00
CA GLY A 29 18.42 10.28 -15.07
C GLY A 29 16.94 10.12 -14.73
N VAL A 30 16.33 8.98 -15.06
CA VAL A 30 14.94 8.68 -14.74
C VAL A 30 14.90 8.19 -13.31
N GLN A 31 14.45 9.06 -12.40
CA GLN A 31 14.11 8.68 -11.03
C GLN A 31 13.17 7.48 -11.11
N LYS A 32 13.60 6.31 -10.59
CA LYS A 32 12.76 5.12 -10.44
C LYS A 32 11.40 5.58 -9.92
N GLY A 33 10.34 5.36 -10.69
CA GLY A 33 8.99 5.66 -10.26
C GLY A 33 8.81 5.07 -8.87
N GLN A 34 8.54 5.93 -7.88
CA GLN A 34 8.17 5.51 -6.54
C GLN A 34 7.08 4.46 -6.72
N GLY A 35 7.31 3.24 -6.24
CA GLY A 35 6.39 2.12 -6.46
C GLY A 35 4.97 2.58 -6.14
N THR A 36 4.01 2.27 -7.01
CA THR A 36 2.60 2.62 -6.77
C THR A 36 2.16 1.86 -5.52
N ASN A 37 2.22 2.50 -4.35
CA ASN A 37 1.77 1.91 -3.11
C ASN A 37 0.24 1.93 -3.11
N THR A 38 -0.36 0.80 -2.75
CA THR A 38 -1.81 0.69 -2.58
C THR A 38 -2.30 1.77 -1.62
N SER A 39 -3.32 2.52 -2.04
CA SER A 39 -3.92 3.57 -1.22
C SER A 39 -5.40 3.31 -0.99
N VAL A 40 -5.87 3.65 0.21
CA VAL A 40 -7.24 3.38 0.66
C VAL A 40 -7.78 4.60 1.39
N TYR A 41 -9.10 4.75 1.36
CA TYR A 41 -9.82 5.74 2.16
C TYR A 41 -10.47 5.05 3.36
N VAL A 42 -10.17 5.51 4.56
CA VAL A 42 -10.66 4.94 5.82
C VAL A 42 -11.48 5.97 6.56
N VAL A 43 -12.68 5.58 7.01
CA VAL A 43 -13.51 6.37 7.91
C VAL A 43 -13.27 5.88 9.33
N PHE A 44 -12.84 6.77 10.21
CA PHE A 44 -12.64 6.45 11.62
C PHE A 44 -13.89 6.82 12.40
N SER A 45 -14.30 5.95 13.32
CA SER A 45 -15.40 6.20 14.26
C SER A 45 -14.92 6.09 15.70
N GLY A 46 -15.45 6.94 16.58
CA GLY A 46 -14.99 7.02 17.96
C GLY A 46 -15.47 8.26 18.70
N PRO A 47 -14.97 8.50 19.92
CA PRO A 47 -15.33 9.67 20.70
C PRO A 47 -14.85 10.97 20.00
N PRO A 48 -15.68 12.03 19.99
CA PRO A 48 -15.27 13.33 19.49
C PRO A 48 -13.98 13.83 20.16
N GLY A 49 -13.12 14.48 19.37
CA GLY A 49 -11.84 15.01 19.85
C GLY A 49 -10.69 14.00 19.87
N PHE A 50 -10.93 12.73 19.51
CA PHE A 50 -9.85 11.77 19.34
C PHE A 50 -8.97 12.13 18.14
N ALA A 51 -7.69 12.37 18.39
CA ALA A 51 -6.71 12.79 17.39
C ALA A 51 -6.14 11.58 16.62
N ILE A 52 -6.08 11.72 15.29
CA ILE A 52 -5.52 10.75 14.36
C ILE A 52 -4.40 11.46 13.61
N PRO A 53 -3.16 11.44 14.15
CA PRO A 53 -2.04 12.12 13.51
C PRO A 53 -1.61 11.43 12.22
N LYS A 54 -0.90 12.18 11.36
CA LYS A 54 -0.11 11.59 10.30
C LYS A 54 0.84 10.54 10.88
N GLY A 55 0.94 9.39 10.23
CA GLY A 55 1.70 8.26 10.76
C GLY A 55 0.84 7.21 11.48
N PHE A 56 -0.42 7.53 11.80
CA PHE A 56 -1.33 6.57 12.42
C PHE A 56 -1.50 5.33 11.54
N MET A 57 -1.28 4.15 12.14
CA MET A 57 -1.25 2.88 11.40
C MET A 57 -2.56 2.10 11.56
N VAL A 58 -3.12 1.71 10.42
CA VAL A 58 -4.29 0.82 10.31
C VAL A 58 -3.92 -0.40 9.47
N GLY A 59 -4.68 -1.49 9.60
CA GLY A 59 -4.44 -2.71 8.85
C GLY A 59 -5.71 -3.43 8.48
N ASP A 60 -5.61 -4.25 7.45
CA ASP A 60 -6.66 -5.15 6.95
C ASP A 60 -6.45 -6.61 7.34
N GLY A 61 -5.46 -6.88 8.21
CA GLY A 61 -5.07 -8.21 8.66
C GLY A 61 -3.88 -8.81 7.89
N THR A 62 -3.56 -8.28 6.70
CA THR A 62 -2.41 -8.73 5.90
C THR A 62 -1.41 -7.60 5.65
N TYR A 63 -1.92 -6.42 5.33
CA TYR A 63 -1.13 -5.23 5.04
C TYR A 63 -1.42 -4.12 6.04
N THR A 64 -0.44 -3.22 6.15
CA THR A 64 -0.52 -2.04 7.00
C THR A 64 -0.50 -0.78 6.14
N TYR A 65 -1.30 0.19 6.56
CA TYR A 65 -1.47 1.47 5.90
C TYR A 65 -1.28 2.59 6.91
N THR A 66 -0.72 3.69 6.45
CA THR A 66 -0.38 4.85 7.26
C THR A 66 -1.19 6.05 6.80
N VAL A 67 -1.84 6.70 7.77
CA VAL A 67 -2.55 7.97 7.56
C VAL A 67 -1.57 9.04 7.11
N GLN A 68 -1.91 9.75 6.04
CA GLN A 68 -1.01 10.75 5.42
C GLN A 68 -1.25 12.19 5.89
N ARG A 69 -2.37 12.45 6.57
CA ARG A 69 -2.73 13.77 7.09
C ARG A 69 -3.23 13.69 8.52
N ASP A 70 -2.94 14.72 9.30
CA ASP A 70 -3.55 14.87 10.62
C ASP A 70 -5.05 15.11 10.47
N THR A 71 -5.83 14.44 11.32
CA THR A 71 -7.27 14.61 11.41
C THR A 71 -7.72 14.30 12.84
N MET A 72 -8.96 14.64 13.16
CA MET A 72 -9.59 14.30 14.43
C MET A 72 -11.00 13.82 14.19
N ILE A 73 -11.54 13.03 15.13
CA ILE A 73 -12.94 12.64 15.09
C ILE A 73 -13.81 13.85 15.46
N PRO A 74 -14.67 14.35 14.54
CA PRO A 74 -15.56 15.48 14.82
C PRO A 74 -16.71 15.08 15.75
N GLU A 75 -17.54 16.05 16.14
CA GLU A 75 -18.71 15.82 17.02
C GLU A 75 -19.74 14.85 16.44
N SER A 76 -19.75 14.62 15.12
CA SER A 76 -20.58 13.58 14.48
C SER A 76 -20.16 12.15 14.85
N GLY A 77 -18.99 11.97 15.47
CA GLY A 77 -18.44 10.67 15.87
C GLY A 77 -17.78 9.89 14.74
N GLN A 78 -17.70 10.46 13.53
CA GLN A 78 -17.05 9.85 12.36
C GLN A 78 -16.27 10.88 11.55
N THR A 79 -15.08 10.51 11.07
CA THR A 79 -14.29 11.36 10.18
C THR A 79 -14.84 11.34 8.74
N GLU A 80 -14.53 12.36 7.96
CA GLU A 80 -14.53 12.21 6.50
C GLU A 80 -13.52 11.12 6.07
N PRO A 81 -13.68 10.50 4.89
CA PRO A 81 -12.73 9.49 4.42
C PRO A 81 -11.29 10.02 4.43
N VAL A 82 -10.42 9.34 5.18
CA VAL A 82 -9.02 9.72 5.39
C VAL A 82 -8.13 8.90 4.47
N TYR A 83 -7.24 9.57 3.76
CA TYR A 83 -6.29 8.91 2.87
C TYR A 83 -5.18 8.19 3.63
N CYS A 84 -5.07 6.89 3.38
CA CYS A 84 -4.05 6.01 3.95
C CYS A 84 -3.26 5.34 2.83
N LEU A 85 -1.94 5.25 3.01
CA LEU A 85 -1.02 4.64 2.04
C LEU A 85 -0.40 3.38 2.64
N ALA A 86 -0.32 2.31 1.86
CA ALA A 86 0.34 1.08 2.29
C ALA A 86 1.82 1.34 2.62
N THR A 87 2.31 0.72 3.70
CA THR A 87 3.72 0.78 4.09
C THR A 87 4.60 -0.16 3.27
N THR A 88 4.00 -1.21 2.70
CA THR A 88 4.66 -2.16 1.82
C THR A 88 4.43 -1.75 0.37
N GLY A 89 5.48 -1.78 -0.45
CA GLY A 89 5.38 -1.50 -1.88
C GLY A 89 4.59 -2.59 -2.61
N GLY A 90 3.70 -2.18 -3.51
CA GLY A 90 2.89 -3.08 -4.31
C GLY A 90 1.44 -2.60 -4.48
N SER A 91 0.77 -3.19 -5.46
CA SER A 91 -0.63 -2.92 -5.78
C SER A 91 -1.46 -4.18 -5.59
N TRP A 92 -2.47 -4.10 -4.73
CA TRP A 92 -3.44 -5.18 -4.52
C TRP A 92 -4.86 -4.60 -4.39
N ALA A 93 -5.86 -5.43 -4.63
CA ALA A 93 -7.24 -5.06 -4.40
C ALA A 93 -7.51 -5.03 -2.89
N VAL A 94 -8.04 -3.92 -2.37
CA VAL A 94 -8.50 -3.79 -0.99
C VAL A 94 -10.02 -3.67 -0.99
N PRO A 95 -10.76 -4.74 -0.61
CA PRO A 95 -12.21 -4.67 -0.50
C PRO A 95 -12.66 -3.65 0.55
N ALA A 96 -13.84 -3.05 0.36
CA ALA A 96 -14.41 -2.14 1.34
C ALA A 96 -14.64 -2.86 2.68
N GLY A 97 -14.26 -2.22 3.79
CA GLY A 97 -14.47 -2.74 5.14
C GLY A 97 -13.42 -3.73 5.64
N THR A 98 -12.37 -4.03 4.87
CA THR A 98 -11.29 -4.91 5.35
C THR A 98 -10.32 -4.20 6.30
N VAL A 99 -10.07 -2.90 6.09
CA VAL A 99 -9.21 -2.08 6.94
C VAL A 99 -9.93 -1.75 8.26
N ASN A 100 -9.86 -2.66 9.21
CA ASN A 100 -10.60 -2.58 10.48
C ASN A 100 -9.73 -2.80 11.73
N GLN A 101 -8.41 -2.92 11.57
CA GLN A 101 -7.48 -3.10 12.69
C GLN A 101 -6.68 -1.83 12.94
N ILE A 102 -6.73 -1.30 14.16
CA ILE A 102 -5.80 -0.25 14.59
C ILE A 102 -4.49 -0.91 15.01
N LYS A 103 -3.38 -0.50 14.40
CA LYS A 103 -2.04 -1.08 14.63
C LYS A 103 -1.15 -0.19 15.48
N THR A 104 -1.42 1.11 15.52
CA THR A 104 -0.72 2.00 16.46
C THR A 104 -1.34 1.89 17.84
N SER A 105 -0.51 1.81 18.87
CA SER A 105 -0.97 1.96 20.24
C SER A 105 -1.48 3.39 20.41
N VAL A 106 -2.69 3.52 20.92
CA VAL A 106 -3.20 4.78 21.45
C VAL A 106 -2.56 5.00 22.82
N PRO A 107 -1.91 6.16 23.07
CA PRO A 107 -1.43 6.50 24.41
C PRO A 107 -2.59 6.76 25.37
#